data_AF-A0A9E3ST10-F1
#
_entry.id   AF-A0A9E3ST10-F1
#
_cell.length_a   1.000
_cell.length_b   1.000
_cell.length_c   1.000
_cell.angle_alpha   90.00
_cell.angle_beta   90.00
_cell.angle_gamma   90.00
#
_symmetry.space_group_name_H-M   'P 1'
#
loop_
_entity.id
_entity.type
_entity.pdbx_description
1 polymer ?
#
loop_
_entity_poly.entity_id
_entity_poly.type
_entity_poly.pdbx_seq_one_letter_code
_entity_poly.pdbx_strand_id
1 'polypeptide(L)'
;DNAIQSIQRTLALRELIEAEQVAVSEEQVSGEIDKIAGRFGEQAAAFRSIYESGSMRDNLRSDLLYRQVMERITTIGKGEAPELAADTSVSDEESSEEGESA
;
A
#
# COMPACT_ATOMS: atom_id res chain seq x y z
N ASP A 1 10.76 27.43 -5.47
CA ASP A 1 10.10 26.98 -4.22
C ASP A 1 9.02 25.92 -4.41
N ASN A 2 7.94 26.16 -5.17
CA ASN A 2 6.85 25.19 -5.29
C ASN A 2 7.29 23.81 -5.84
N ALA A 3 8.17 23.79 -6.84
CA ALA A 3 8.73 22.54 -7.40
C ALA A 3 9.63 21.76 -6.43
N ILE A 4 10.35 22.45 -5.54
CA ILE A 4 11.19 21.78 -4.52
C ILE A 4 10.28 21.16 -3.46
N GLN A 5 9.27 21.89 -3.00
CA GLN A 5 8.31 21.42 -2.01
C GLN A 5 7.50 20.21 -2.52
N SER A 6 7.11 20.18 -3.80
CA SER A 6 6.40 19.04 -4.37
C SER A 6 7.27 17.77 -4.41
N ILE A 7 8.54 17.91 -4.80
CA ILE A 7 9.49 16.79 -4.80
C ILE A 7 9.72 16.29 -3.38
N GLN A 8 9.98 17.19 -2.42
CA GLN A 8 10.19 16.81 -1.01
C GLN A 8 8.99 16.05 -0.43
N ARG A 9 7.76 16.50 -0.70
CA ARG A 9 6.54 15.80 -0.26
C ARG A 9 6.41 14.42 -0.88
N THR A 10 6.72 14.30 -2.17
CA THR A 10 6.65 13.03 -2.88
C THR A 10 7.66 12.02 -2.31
N LEU A 11 8.88 12.47 -2.03
CA LEU A 11 9.92 11.64 -1.41
C LEU A 11 9.53 11.23 0.01
N ALA A 12 9.04 12.16 0.84
CA ALA A 12 8.59 11.86 2.19
C ALA A 12 7.41 10.88 2.21
N LEU A 13 6.44 11.03 1.30
CA LEU A 13 5.32 10.09 1.17
C LEU A 13 5.77 8.70 0.73
N ARG A 14 6.73 8.64 -0.20
CA ARG A 14 7.30 7.36 -0.64
C ARG A 14 8.00 6.63 0.51
N GLU A 15 8.87 7.33 1.22
CA GLU A 15 9.57 6.75 2.38
C GLU A 15 8.57 6.23 3.42
N LEU A 16 7.50 6.99 3.68
CA LEU A 16 6.46 6.60 4.62
C LEU A 16 5.71 5.34 4.16
N ILE A 17 5.40 5.22 2.86
CA ILE A 17 4.77 4.02 2.29
C ILE A 17 5.62 2.78 2.56
N GLU A 18 6.94 2.90 2.33
CA GLU A 18 7.90 1.81 2.52
C GLU A 18 8.05 1.46 4.01
N ALA A 19 8.30 2.46 4.87
CA ALA A 19 8.52 2.28 6.30
C ALA A 19 7.29 1.75 7.06
N GLU A 20 6.09 2.17 6.66
CA GLU A 20 4.83 1.73 7.29
C GLU A 20 4.18 0.54 6.56
N GLN A 21 4.90 -0.05 5.58
CA GLN A 21 4.47 -1.22 4.81
C GLN A 21 3.05 -1.06 4.22
N VAL A 22 2.71 0.14 3.76
CA VAL A 22 1.38 0.43 3.21
C VAL A 22 1.30 -0.10 1.78
N ALA A 23 0.44 -1.10 1.56
CA ALA A 23 0.28 -1.71 0.24
C ALA A 23 -1.21 -1.88 -0.11
N VAL A 24 -1.52 -1.71 -1.40
CA VAL A 24 -2.86 -1.94 -1.94
C VAL A 24 -2.89 -3.27 -2.67
N SER A 25 -3.69 -4.21 -2.17
CA SER A 25 -3.87 -5.52 -2.80
C SER A 25 -4.79 -5.47 -4.03
N GLU A 26 -4.71 -6.47 -4.91
CA GLU A 26 -5.61 -6.58 -6.07
C GLU A 26 -7.07 -6.75 -5.66
N GLU A 27 -7.31 -7.43 -4.54
CA GLU A 27 -8.64 -7.63 -3.96
C GLU A 27 -9.23 -6.29 -3.49
N GLN A 28 -8.42 -5.41 -2.90
CA GLN A 28 -8.86 -4.08 -2.50
C GLN A 28 -9.23 -3.22 -3.71
N VAL A 29 -8.43 -3.28 -4.78
CA VAL A 29 -8.74 -2.58 -6.04
C VAL A 29 -10.05 -3.11 -6.63
N SER A 30 -10.20 -4.43 -6.70
CA SER A 30 -11.38 -5.09 -7.28
C SER A 30 -12.64 -4.81 -6.45
N GLY A 31 -12.54 -4.86 -5.12
CA GLY A 31 -13.63 -4.51 -4.21
C GLY A 31 -14.05 -3.04 -4.31
N GLU A 32 -13.10 -2.13 -4.52
CA GLU A 32 -13.43 -0.73 -4.74
C GLU A 32 -14.11 -0.52 -6.11
N ILE A 33 -13.69 -1.22 -7.16
CA ILE A 33 -14.37 -1.22 -8.46
C ILE A 33 -15.81 -1.71 -8.29
N ASP A 34 -16.03 -2.81 -7.58
CA ASP A 34 -17.36 -3.35 -7.31
C ASP A 34 -18.24 -2.37 -6.53
N LYS A 35 -17.68 -1.70 -5.53
CA LYS A 35 -18.37 -0.69 -4.74
C LYS A 35 -18.79 0.52 -5.58
N ILE A 36 -17.93 0.97 -6.50
CA ILE A 36 -18.25 2.08 -7.40
C ILE A 36 -19.29 1.61 -8.43
N ALA A 37 -19.08 0.46 -9.06
CA ALA A 37 -19.99 -0.12 -10.06
C ALA A 37 -21.39 -0.37 -9.48
N GLY A 38 -21.49 -0.82 -8.23
CA GLY A 38 -22.77 -1.03 -7.54
C GLY A 38 -23.64 0.22 -7.44
N ARG A 39 -23.06 1.42 -7.52
CA ARG A 39 -23.81 2.69 -7.55
C ARG A 39 -24.55 2.92 -8.88
N PHE A 40 -24.16 2.20 -9.93
CA PHE A 40 -24.71 2.35 -11.27
C PHE A 40 -25.77 1.29 -11.65
N GLY A 41 -26.11 0.38 -10.72
CA GLY A 41 -27.20 -0.59 -10.88
C GLY A 41 -27.05 -1.44 -12.15
N GLU A 42 -28.01 -1.34 -13.06
CA GLU A 42 -28.03 -2.08 -14.33
C GLU A 42 -26.81 -1.81 -15.22
N GLN A 43 -26.16 -0.65 -15.07
CA GLN A 43 -24.94 -0.28 -15.81
C GLN A 43 -23.64 -0.74 -15.13
N ALA A 44 -23.71 -1.44 -13.99
CA ALA A 44 -22.53 -1.87 -13.23
C ALA A 44 -21.55 -2.70 -14.08
N ALA A 45 -22.04 -3.58 -14.95
CA ALA A 45 -21.20 -4.39 -15.82
C ALA A 45 -20.42 -3.55 -16.84
N ALA A 46 -21.09 -2.58 -17.48
CA ALA A 46 -20.45 -1.65 -18.41
C ALA A 46 -19.47 -0.71 -17.70
N PHE A 47 -19.71 -0.39 -16.43
CA PHE A 47 -18.78 0.40 -15.63
C PHE A 47 -17.53 -0.40 -15.24
N ARG A 48 -17.68 -1.69 -14.91
CA ARG A 48 -16.54 -2.58 -14.61
C ARG A 48 -15.58 -2.70 -15.78
N SER A 49 -16.10 -2.81 -17.02
CA SER A 49 -15.25 -2.97 -18.20
C SER A 49 -14.35 -1.76 -18.47
N ILE A 50 -14.69 -0.56 -17.98
CA ILE A 50 -13.82 0.61 -18.06
C ILE A 50 -12.53 0.41 -17.26
N TYR A 51 -12.61 -0.29 -16.12
CA TYR A 51 -11.46 -0.59 -15.26
C TYR A 51 -10.65 -1.81 -15.71
N GLU A 52 -11.08 -2.50 -16.76
CA GLU A 52 -10.23 -3.50 -17.45
C GLU A 52 -9.07 -2.81 -18.18
N SER A 53 -9.21 -1.53 -18.52
CA SER A 53 -8.08 -0.72 -18.99
C SER A 53 -7.08 -0.49 -17.85
N GLY A 54 -5.83 -0.93 -18.04
CA GLY A 54 -4.79 -0.87 -17.01
C GLY A 54 -4.59 0.52 -16.41
N SER A 55 -4.65 1.59 -17.22
CA SER A 55 -4.46 2.96 -16.76
C SER A 55 -5.51 3.44 -15.75
N MET A 56 -6.79 3.06 -15.93
CA MET A 56 -7.85 3.46 -15.00
C MET A 56 -7.70 2.73 -13.66
N ARG A 57 -7.25 1.47 -13.75
CA ARG A 57 -6.95 0.62 -12.59
C ARG A 57 -5.74 1.13 -11.82
N ASP A 58 -4.69 1.57 -12.50
CA ASP A 58 -3.47 2.13 -11.89
C ASP A 58 -3.75 3.45 -11.15
N ASN A 59 -4.58 4.31 -11.74
CA ASN A 59 -5.04 5.52 -11.07
C ASN A 59 -5.83 5.19 -9.81
N LEU A 60 -6.77 4.23 -9.88
CA LEU A 60 -7.55 3.80 -8.72
C LEU A 60 -6.66 3.21 -7.62
N ARG A 61 -5.66 2.41 -7.99
CA ARG A 61 -4.66 1.88 -7.06
C ARG A 61 -3.88 3.02 -6.39
N SER A 62 -3.46 4.03 -7.15
CA SER A 62 -2.73 5.19 -6.63
C SER A 62 -3.59 5.98 -5.63
N ASP A 63 -4.88 6.18 -5.93
CA ASP A 63 -5.83 6.84 -5.05
C ASP A 63 -6.11 6.04 -3.77
N LEU A 64 -6.23 4.71 -3.89
CA LEU A 64 -6.37 3.81 -2.74
C LEU A 64 -5.14 3.89 -1.84
N LEU A 65 -3.95 3.85 -2.42
CA LEU A 65 -2.68 3.91 -1.69
C LEU A 65 -2.59 5.23 -0.93
N TYR A 66 -2.85 6.36 -1.61
CA TYR A 66 -2.84 7.66 -0.98
C TYR A 66 -3.81 7.75 0.22
N ARG A 67 -5.03 7.22 0.07
CA ARG A 67 -6.00 7.18 1.18
C ARG A 67 -5.51 6.37 2.36
N GLN A 68 -4.97 5.17 2.13
CA GLN A 68 -4.45 4.32 3.19
C GLN A 68 -3.26 4.97 3.91
N VAL A 69 -2.37 5.65 3.17
CA VAL A 69 -1.25 6.39 3.76
C VAL A 69 -1.74 7.52 4.65
N MET A 70 -2.72 8.32 4.19
CA MET A 70 -3.30 9.40 4.99
C MET A 70 -4.01 8.88 6.24
N GLU A 71 -4.71 7.75 6.13
CA GLU A 71 -5.31 7.06 7.27
C GLU A 71 -4.23 6.61 8.26
N ARG A 72 -3.13 6.01 7.77
CA ARG A 72 -2.00 5.61 8.61
C ARG A 72 -1.40 6.79 9.34
N ILE A 73 -1.08 7.89 8.65
CA ILE A 73 -0.61 9.15 9.27
C ILE A 73 -1.56 9.62 10.37
N THR A 74 -2.87 9.56 10.10
CA THR A 74 -3.89 9.98 11.06
C THR A 74 -3.88 9.08 12.30
N THR A 75 -3.80 7.76 12.14
CA THR A 75 -3.74 6.82 13.27
C THR A 75 -2.46 6.98 14.09
N ILE A 76 -1.33 7.24 13.45
CA ILE A 76 -0.05 7.54 14.12
C ILE A 76 -0.19 8.82 14.93
N GLY A 77 -0.71 9.89 14.32
CA GLY A 77 -0.92 11.18 14.97
C GLY A 77 -1.87 11.12 16.17
N LYS A 78 -2.78 10.14 16.19
CA LYS A 78 -3.67 9.85 17.33
C LYS A 78 -3.05 8.95 18.40
N GLY A 79 -1.93 8.28 18.11
CA GLY A 79 -1.37 7.24 18.97
C GLY A 79 -2.17 5.93 18.95
N GLU A 80 -3.00 5.72 17.93
CA GLU A 80 -3.85 4.54 17.76
C GLU A 80 -3.32 3.59 16.67
N ALA A 81 -2.18 3.92 16.06
CA ALA A 81 -1.58 3.12 15.01
C ALA A 81 -1.19 1.73 15.54
N PRO A 82 -1.69 0.64 14.93
CA PRO A 82 -1.23 -0.70 15.24
C PRO A 82 0.28 -0.82 14.97
N GLU A 83 0.95 -1.61 15.80
CA GLU A 83 2.36 -1.98 15.54
C GLU A 83 2.46 -2.68 14.19
N LEU A 84 3.56 -2.41 13.47
CA LEU A 84 3.87 -3.12 12.25
C LEU A 84 4.11 -4.59 12.59
N ALA A 85 3.64 -5.50 11.74
CA ALA A 85 3.94 -6.91 11.91
C ALA A 85 5.48 -7.07 11.86
N ALA A 86 6.04 -7.68 12.91
CA ALA A 86 7.48 -7.88 12.98
C ALA A 86 7.95 -8.64 11.73
N ASP A 87 8.86 -8.00 11.01
CA ASP A 87 9.45 -8.53 9.78
C ASP A 87 10.19 -9.83 10.11
N THR A 88 9.58 -10.97 9.80
CA THR A 88 10.15 -12.31 10.01
C THR A 88 11.08 -12.66 8.85
N SER A 89 11.96 -11.73 8.48
CA SER A 89 12.89 -11.91 7.36
C SER A 89 14.32 -11.44 7.66
N VAL A 90 14.89 -11.87 8.80
CA VAL A 90 16.35 -11.85 8.99
C VAL A 90 16.83 -13.12 9.73
N SER A 91 17.48 -14.00 8.96
CA SER A 91 18.63 -14.86 9.31
C SER A 91 18.48 -16.02 10.30
N ASP A 92 18.02 -17.18 9.81
CA ASP A 92 18.57 -18.49 10.21
C ASP A 92 19.79 -18.80 9.32
N GLU A 93 20.91 -18.15 9.61
CA GLU A 93 22.22 -18.62 9.16
C GLU A 93 23.18 -18.47 10.35
N GLU A 94 22.81 -19.11 11.46
CA GLU A 94 23.73 -19.39 12.56
C GLU A 94 24.78 -20.41 12.08
N SER A 95 25.95 -19.88 11.76
CA SER A 95 27.21 -20.28 12.38
C SER A 95 27.23 -21.70 12.98
N SER A 96 27.82 -22.64 12.23
CA SER A 96 28.41 -23.86 12.81
C SER A 96 29.81 -24.07 12.24
N GLU A 97 30.72 -23.17 12.60
CA GLU A 97 32.12 -23.55 12.79
C GLU A 97 32.35 -23.88 14.28
N GLU A 98 33.13 -24.94 14.48
CA GLU A 98 33.81 -25.40 15.70
C GLU A 98 33.12 -26.45 16.58
N GLY A 99 33.52 -27.71 16.33
CA GLY A 99 33.34 -28.89 17.17
C GLY A 99 34.51 -29.87 16.97
N GLU A 100 35.65 -29.47 17.51
CA GLU A 100 36.86 -30.21 17.94
C GLU A 100 36.93 -31.76 17.87
N SER A 101 38.03 -32.25 17.26
CA SER A 101 38.87 -33.42 17.63
C SER A 101 38.34 -34.88 17.56
N ALA A 102 39.01 -35.71 16.73
CA ALA A 102 39.66 -36.98 17.11
C ALA A 102 40.49 -37.54 15.93
#